data_AF-A0A8J4FCA0-F1
#
_entry.id   AF-A0A8J4FCA0-F1
#
_cell.length_a   1.000
_cell.length_b   1.000
_cell.length_c   1.000
_cell.angle_alpha   90.00
_cell.angle_beta   90.00
_cell.angle_gamma   90.00
#
_symmetry.space_group_name_H-M   'P 1'
#
loop_
_entity.id
_entity.type
_entity.pdbx_description
1 polymer ?
#
loop_
_entity_poly.entity_id
_entity_poly.type
_entity_poly.pdbx_seq_one_letter_code
_entity_poly.pdbx_strand_id
1 'polypeptide(L)'
;MRCEILIIATCPTSCALMRAIGNKQLLGAVLGPGVSLAGNSLVSGAGDPLASDKVCPIYTLRQAPPATAALPGSALHVDVLLVCCQYEVARERAPVWARSVLEQISCSHAVFLGAMAAEQFRGQGDASQEELIFALRTSASQQRQLQAGARGPVPLLPTGTVVGGLPASLLSYCQVHGASADLLVIVEMVLEGRPALLEALAAALGQLLRSRGLDAAAAAMYNGAVLAAARKGLGTAAVCDVYV
;
A
#
# COMPACT_ATOMS: atom_id res chain seq x y z
N MET A 1 -6.59 2.26 -16.86
CA MET A 1 -7.29 1.20 -16.07
C MET A 1 -8.19 1.87 -15.05
N ARG A 2 -9.38 1.33 -14.75
CA ARG A 2 -10.30 1.93 -13.76
C ARG A 2 -10.54 0.98 -12.61
N CYS A 3 -10.38 1.47 -11.38
CA CYS A 3 -10.69 0.70 -10.18
C CYS A 3 -11.45 1.51 -9.13
N GLU A 4 -12.08 0.84 -8.17
CA GLU A 4 -12.71 1.53 -7.04
C GLU A 4 -11.64 1.96 -6.04
N ILE A 5 -10.81 1.02 -5.58
CA ILE A 5 -9.68 1.30 -4.69
C ILE A 5 -8.35 0.88 -5.30
N LEU A 6 -7.37 1.76 -5.17
CA LEU A 6 -5.96 1.49 -5.46
C LEU A 6 -5.19 1.42 -4.13
N ILE A 7 -4.48 0.33 -3.88
CA ILE A 7 -3.61 0.17 -2.70
C ILE A 7 -2.17 0.07 -3.18
N ILE A 8 -1.30 0.98 -2.73
CA ILE A 8 0.14 0.92 -3.07
C ILE A 8 0.95 0.68 -1.80
N ALA A 9 1.64 -0.45 -1.77
CA ALA A 9 2.61 -0.80 -0.74
C ALA A 9 4.01 -0.28 -1.14
N THR A 10 4.63 0.55 -0.29
CA THR A 10 5.94 1.17 -0.60
C THR A 10 7.07 0.72 0.33
N CYS A 11 6.76 0.05 1.44
CA CYS A 11 7.77 -0.46 2.38
C CYS A 11 7.78 -2.00 2.45
N PRO A 12 8.87 -2.64 2.92
CA PRO A 12 8.97 -4.09 3.04
C PRO A 12 7.82 -4.73 3.81
N THR A 13 7.43 -4.15 4.96
CA THR A 13 6.31 -4.60 5.81
C THR A 13 5.00 -4.64 5.03
N SER A 14 4.67 -3.55 4.33
CA SER A 14 3.46 -3.47 3.51
C SER A 14 3.50 -4.41 2.29
N CYS A 15 4.65 -4.57 1.64
CA CYS A 15 4.80 -5.48 0.51
C CYS A 15 4.68 -6.94 0.93
N ALA A 16 5.22 -7.32 2.09
CA ALA A 16 5.08 -8.66 2.63
C ALA A 16 3.62 -9.00 2.92
N LEU A 17 2.85 -8.05 3.48
CA LEU A 17 1.42 -8.20 3.68
C LEU A 17 0.68 -8.45 2.35
N MET A 18 0.95 -7.63 1.34
CA MET A 18 0.28 -7.74 0.03
C MET A 18 0.63 -9.03 -0.71
N ARG A 19 1.89 -9.49 -0.65
CA ARG A 19 2.31 -10.75 -1.27
C ARG A 19 1.66 -11.97 -0.63
N ALA A 20 1.41 -11.93 0.68
CA ALA A 20 0.80 -13.04 1.41
C ALA A 20 -0.68 -13.28 1.06
N ILE A 21 -1.33 -12.35 0.35
CA ILE A 21 -2.72 -12.49 -0.06
C ILE A 21 -2.85 -13.57 -1.14
N GLY A 22 -3.64 -14.61 -0.86
CA GLY A 22 -3.77 -15.78 -1.75
C GLY A 22 -4.75 -15.64 -2.92
N ASN A 23 -5.77 -14.78 -2.81
CA ASN A 23 -6.81 -14.59 -3.83
C ASN A 23 -6.51 -13.46 -4.84
N LYS A 24 -5.23 -13.12 -4.99
CA LYS A 24 -4.77 -12.07 -5.90
C LYS A 24 -4.40 -12.67 -7.26
N GLN A 25 -4.68 -11.95 -8.34
CA GLN A 25 -4.27 -12.31 -9.70
C GLN A 25 -3.29 -11.26 -10.20
N LEU A 26 -2.09 -11.68 -10.63
CA LEU A 26 -1.11 -10.80 -11.26
C LEU A 26 -1.65 -10.30 -12.60
N LEU A 27 -1.75 -8.98 -12.75
CA LEU A 27 -2.13 -8.33 -14.01
C LEU A 27 -0.93 -7.90 -14.84
N GLY A 28 0.17 -7.57 -14.17
CA GLY A 28 1.40 -7.10 -14.81
C GLY A 28 2.35 -6.50 -13.79
N ALA A 29 3.34 -5.74 -14.25
CA ALA A 29 4.27 -5.02 -13.39
C ALA A 29 4.59 -3.64 -13.98
N VAL A 30 4.80 -2.67 -13.10
CA VAL A 30 5.37 -1.36 -13.44
C VAL A 30 6.88 -1.44 -13.35
N LEU A 31 7.54 -0.96 -14.40
CA LEU A 31 8.98 -0.75 -14.42
C LEU A 31 9.22 0.75 -14.26
N GLY A 32 9.71 1.17 -13.09
CA GLY A 32 10.04 2.57 -12.88
C GLY A 32 11.30 2.95 -13.66
N PRO A 33 11.45 4.23 -14.09
CA PRO A 33 12.42 4.70 -15.11
C PRO A 33 13.84 4.10 -15.06
N GLY A 34 14.95 4.75 -14.70
CA GLY A 34 16.27 4.09 -14.64
C GLY A 34 16.45 2.99 -13.56
N VAL A 35 15.65 1.93 -13.56
CA VAL A 35 15.84 0.73 -12.71
C VAL A 35 16.50 -0.36 -13.55
N SER A 36 17.66 -0.85 -13.09
CA SER A 36 18.31 -1.98 -13.74
C SER A 36 17.51 -3.26 -13.47
N LEU A 37 17.19 -3.99 -14.53
CA LEU A 37 16.55 -5.31 -14.46
C LEU A 37 17.58 -6.44 -14.30
N ALA A 38 18.87 -6.11 -14.24
CA ALA A 38 19.92 -7.09 -14.01
C ALA A 38 19.73 -7.76 -12.64
N GLY A 39 19.76 -9.09 -12.61
CA GLY A 39 19.54 -9.88 -11.40
C GLY A 39 18.07 -10.21 -11.10
N ASN A 40 17.12 -9.69 -11.88
CA ASN A 40 15.73 -10.15 -11.78
C ASN A 40 15.60 -11.59 -12.30
N SER A 41 14.79 -12.39 -11.64
CA SER A 41 14.55 -13.77 -12.04
C SER A 41 13.74 -13.81 -13.34
N LEU A 42 14.30 -14.40 -14.39
CA LEU A 42 13.64 -14.58 -15.69
C LEU A 42 12.64 -15.75 -15.72
N VAL A 43 12.34 -16.39 -14.57
CA VAL A 43 11.46 -17.56 -14.50
C VAL A 43 10.01 -17.14 -14.70
N SER A 44 9.72 -16.92 -15.98
CA SER A 44 8.41 -16.83 -16.63
C SER A 44 7.80 -18.24 -16.63
N GLY A 45 7.08 -18.57 -15.56
CA GLY A 45 6.34 -19.82 -15.45
C GLY A 45 5.25 -19.72 -14.38
N ALA A 46 4.22 -18.90 -14.63
CA ALA A 46 3.01 -18.82 -13.81
C ALA A 46 3.20 -18.50 -12.31
N GLY A 47 4.33 -17.91 -11.91
CA GLY A 47 4.65 -17.56 -10.53
C GLY A 47 4.63 -16.05 -10.25
N ASP A 48 4.39 -15.67 -9.00
CA ASP A 48 4.59 -14.30 -8.50
C ASP A 48 6.08 -13.90 -8.61
N PRO A 49 6.42 -12.63 -8.93
CA PRO A 49 7.80 -12.17 -8.93
C PRO A 49 8.45 -12.35 -7.56
N LEU A 50 9.76 -12.61 -7.56
CA LEU A 50 10.49 -12.77 -6.30
C LEU A 50 10.56 -11.46 -5.54
N ALA A 51 10.66 -11.55 -4.21
CA ALA A 51 10.81 -10.38 -3.35
C ALA A 51 12.09 -9.58 -3.63
N SER A 52 13.10 -10.21 -4.24
CA SER A 52 14.37 -9.60 -4.68
C SER A 52 14.28 -8.92 -6.05
N ASP A 53 13.22 -9.16 -6.82
CA ASP A 53 13.10 -8.59 -8.16
C ASP A 53 12.77 -7.10 -8.07
N LYS A 54 13.50 -6.27 -8.83
CA LYS A 54 13.30 -4.82 -8.90
C LYS A 54 12.14 -4.46 -9.83
N VAL A 55 10.97 -5.00 -9.52
CA VAL A 55 9.74 -4.82 -10.29
C VAL A 55 8.59 -4.45 -9.36
N CYS A 56 7.64 -3.66 -9.86
CA CYS A 56 6.46 -3.30 -9.09
C CYS A 56 5.23 -4.06 -9.58
N PRO A 57 4.93 -5.27 -9.06
CA PRO A 57 3.80 -6.04 -9.53
C PRO A 57 2.48 -5.36 -9.21
N ILE A 58 1.55 -5.51 -10.15
CA ILE A 58 0.18 -5.05 -10.07
C ILE A 58 -0.70 -6.28 -9.96
N TYR A 59 -1.49 -6.36 -8.90
CA TYR A 59 -2.43 -7.44 -8.66
C TYR A 59 -3.86 -6.93 -8.60
N THR A 60 -4.81 -7.70 -9.11
CA THR A 60 -6.23 -7.52 -8.79
C THR A 60 -6.63 -8.48 -7.68
N LEU A 61 -7.42 -8.02 -6.71
CA LEU A 61 -8.11 -8.93 -5.81
C LEU A 61 -9.37 -9.43 -6.50
N ARG A 62 -9.50 -10.74 -6.67
CA ARG A 62 -10.77 -11.32 -7.13
C ARG A 62 -11.74 -11.28 -5.96
N GLN A 63 -12.70 -10.36 -6.02
CA GLN A 63 -13.92 -10.48 -5.25
C GLN A 63 -14.87 -11.43 -5.99
N ALA A 64 -15.59 -12.29 -5.27
CA ALA A 64 -16.64 -13.08 -5.89
C ALA A 64 -17.66 -12.09 -6.50
N PRO A 65 -18.04 -12.24 -7.78
CA PRO A 65 -18.94 -11.28 -8.40
C PRO A 65 -20.26 -11.25 -7.61
N PRO A 66 -20.83 -10.07 -7.33
CA PRO A 66 -22.21 -10.00 -6.88
C PRO A 66 -23.10 -10.67 -7.94
N ALA A 67 -24.03 -11.52 -7.50
CA ALA A 67 -24.83 -12.41 -8.35
C ALA A 67 -25.76 -11.72 -9.38
N THR A 68 -25.60 -10.42 -9.63
CA THR A 68 -26.57 -9.60 -10.37
C THR A 68 -25.96 -8.55 -11.31
N ALA A 69 -24.76 -8.75 -11.87
CA ALA A 69 -24.29 -7.91 -12.99
C ALA A 69 -23.21 -8.58 -13.85
N ALA A 70 -23.62 -9.44 -14.78
CA ALA A 70 -22.78 -9.84 -15.91
C ALA A 70 -23.45 -9.36 -17.21
N LEU A 71 -23.16 -8.13 -17.62
CA LEU A 71 -23.29 -7.70 -19.01
C LEU A 71 -21.89 -7.78 -19.65
N PRO A 72 -21.68 -8.63 -20.67
CA PRO A 72 -20.38 -8.76 -21.32
C PRO A 72 -20.18 -7.57 -22.27
N GLY A 73 -19.12 -6.79 -22.06
CA GLY A 73 -18.73 -5.70 -22.96
C GLY A 73 -18.22 -4.41 -22.29
N SER A 74 -18.25 -4.31 -20.96
CA SER A 74 -17.79 -3.12 -20.24
C SER A 74 -16.31 -3.24 -19.87
N ALA A 75 -15.57 -2.13 -19.98
CA ALA A 75 -14.17 -2.02 -19.59
C ALA A 75 -13.90 -2.70 -18.24
N LEU A 76 -12.76 -3.40 -18.13
CA LEU A 76 -12.34 -4.18 -16.96
C LEU A 76 -12.51 -3.36 -15.66
N HIS A 77 -13.65 -3.50 -14.98
CA HIS A 77 -13.91 -2.85 -13.69
C HIS A 77 -13.28 -3.72 -12.62
N VAL A 78 -12.27 -3.18 -11.95
CA VAL A 78 -11.55 -3.88 -10.88
C VAL A 78 -11.90 -3.21 -9.57
N ASP A 79 -12.46 -3.94 -8.62
CA ASP A 79 -12.87 -3.34 -7.35
C ASP A 79 -11.65 -2.91 -6.53
N VAL A 80 -10.63 -3.78 -6.44
CA VAL A 80 -9.40 -3.47 -5.71
C VAL A 80 -8.15 -3.84 -6.51
N LEU A 81 -7.33 -2.82 -6.75
CA LEU A 81 -6.02 -2.93 -7.39
C LEU A 81 -4.91 -2.79 -6.34
N LEU A 82 -3.97 -3.71 -6.32
CA LEU A 82 -2.81 -3.71 -5.43
C LEU A 82 -1.55 -3.46 -6.25
N VAL A 83 -0.66 -2.60 -5.76
CA VAL A 83 0.65 -2.35 -6.35
C VAL A 83 1.70 -2.49 -5.27
N CYS A 84 2.71 -3.33 -5.48
CA CYS A 84 3.81 -3.49 -4.53
C CYS A 84 5.07 -2.86 -5.09
N CYS A 85 5.65 -1.86 -4.42
CA CYS A 85 6.95 -1.32 -4.79
C CYS A 85 8.05 -2.14 -4.09
N GLN A 86 8.65 -3.08 -4.80
CA GLN A 86 9.61 -4.03 -4.22
C GLN A 86 11.05 -3.51 -4.16
N TYR A 87 11.27 -2.28 -4.58
CA TYR A 87 12.57 -1.63 -4.54
C TYR A 87 12.43 -0.21 -4.01
N GLU A 88 13.53 0.34 -3.51
CA GLU A 88 13.58 1.70 -3.04
C GLU A 88 13.58 2.70 -4.20
N VAL A 89 12.62 3.62 -4.18
CA VAL A 89 12.59 4.74 -5.12
C VAL A 89 13.24 5.94 -4.44
N ALA A 90 14.41 6.34 -4.95
CA ALA A 90 15.13 7.53 -4.48
C ALA A 90 14.21 8.77 -4.48
N ARG A 91 14.38 9.65 -3.48
CA ARG A 91 13.45 10.75 -3.19
C ARG A 91 13.26 11.69 -4.38
N GLU A 92 14.33 11.96 -5.12
CA GLU A 92 14.34 12.80 -6.32
C GLU A 92 13.59 12.17 -7.50
N ARG A 93 13.41 10.83 -7.51
CA ARG A 93 12.69 10.09 -8.55
C ARG A 93 11.25 9.78 -8.17
N ALA A 94 10.91 9.90 -6.89
CA ALA A 94 9.58 9.58 -6.36
C ALA A 94 8.44 10.34 -7.06
N PRO A 95 8.55 11.64 -7.40
CA PRO A 95 7.49 12.36 -8.12
C PRO A 95 7.23 11.80 -9.52
N VAL A 96 8.30 11.47 -10.26
CA VAL A 96 8.20 10.89 -11.62
C VAL A 96 7.59 9.50 -11.56
N TRP A 97 7.98 8.70 -10.56
CA TRP A 97 7.39 7.37 -10.34
C TRP A 97 5.90 7.46 -10.00
N ALA A 98 5.53 8.31 -9.04
CA ALA A 98 4.15 8.51 -8.60
C ALA A 98 3.25 8.91 -9.78
N ARG A 99 3.72 9.88 -10.58
CA ARG A 99 3.05 10.31 -11.80
C ARG A 99 2.87 9.16 -12.80
N SER A 100 3.93 8.39 -13.07
CA SER A 100 3.89 7.29 -14.04
C SER A 100 2.83 6.24 -13.71
N VAL A 101 2.62 5.95 -12.42
CA VAL A 101 1.61 4.99 -11.95
C VAL A 101 0.22 5.61 -11.93
N LEU A 102 0.08 6.81 -11.35
CA LEU A 102 -1.23 7.44 -11.11
C LEU A 102 -1.85 8.06 -12.37
N GLU A 103 -1.07 8.38 -13.42
CA GLU A 103 -1.63 8.81 -14.72
C GLU A 103 -2.30 7.65 -15.47
N GLN A 104 -1.86 6.41 -15.25
CA GLN A 104 -2.37 5.23 -15.97
C GLN A 104 -3.57 4.57 -15.28
N ILE A 105 -3.77 4.87 -13.99
CA ILE A 105 -4.77 4.24 -13.12
C ILE A 105 -5.75 5.31 -12.62
N SER A 106 -7.01 5.19 -13.02
CA SER A 106 -8.11 5.99 -12.48
C SER A 106 -8.78 5.24 -11.33
N CYS A 107 -8.65 5.73 -10.11
CA CYS A 107 -9.28 5.15 -8.92
C CYS A 107 -10.28 6.10 -8.26
N SER A 108 -11.31 5.56 -7.62
CA SER A 108 -12.25 6.37 -6.80
C SER A 108 -11.61 6.80 -5.49
N HIS A 109 -10.75 5.95 -4.92
CA HIS A 109 -9.96 6.22 -3.73
C HIS A 109 -8.61 5.50 -3.77
N ALA A 110 -7.55 6.13 -3.28
CA ALA A 110 -6.23 5.50 -3.17
C ALA A 110 -5.80 5.36 -1.70
N VAL A 111 -5.17 4.24 -1.37
CA VAL A 111 -4.58 3.97 -0.06
C VAL A 111 -3.10 3.67 -0.25
N PHE A 112 -2.25 4.47 0.35
CA PHE A 112 -0.81 4.28 0.29
C PHE A 112 -0.32 3.74 1.63
N LEU A 113 0.59 2.78 1.60
CA LEU A 113 1.19 2.18 2.79
C LEU A 113 2.68 2.47 2.76
N GLY A 114 3.12 3.30 3.69
CA GLY A 114 4.52 3.70 3.81
C GLY A 114 5.05 3.50 5.21
N ALA A 115 6.37 3.62 5.34
CA ALA A 115 7.07 3.68 6.61
C ALA A 115 7.84 5.01 6.71
N MET A 116 8.06 5.45 7.95
CA MET A 116 9.00 6.50 8.28
C MET A 116 9.92 6.04 9.39
N ALA A 117 11.12 6.61 9.44
CA ALA A 117 12.05 6.37 10.51
C ALA A 117 11.60 7.09 11.80
N ALA A 118 11.79 6.46 12.95
CA ALA A 118 11.38 7.00 14.25
C ALA A 118 11.99 8.39 14.56
N GLU A 119 13.16 8.70 14.01
CA GLU A 119 13.86 9.99 14.16
C GLU A 119 13.13 11.14 13.48
N GLN A 120 12.21 10.85 12.56
CA GLN A 120 11.38 11.84 11.87
C GLN A 120 10.05 12.07 12.60
N PHE A 121 9.65 11.15 13.49
CA PHE A 121 8.42 11.24 14.26
C PHE A 121 8.55 12.28 15.39
N ARG A 122 7.51 13.11 15.57
CA ARG A 122 7.46 14.17 16.59
C ARG A 122 6.26 14.04 17.53
N GLY A 123 5.56 12.91 17.48
CA GLY A 123 4.40 12.64 18.32
C GLY A 123 4.75 12.01 19.66
N GLN A 124 3.70 11.65 20.38
CA GLN A 124 3.78 10.80 21.58
C GLN A 124 3.85 9.34 21.17
N GLY A 125 4.53 8.52 21.98
CA GLY A 125 4.68 7.08 21.77
C GLY A 125 6.12 6.67 21.47
N ASP A 126 6.51 5.48 21.92
CA ASP A 126 7.84 4.92 21.70
C ASP A 126 7.79 3.86 20.59
N ALA A 127 8.40 4.17 19.43
CA ALA A 127 8.43 3.26 18.28
C ALA A 127 9.17 1.94 18.54
N SER A 128 9.96 1.85 19.63
CA SER A 128 10.61 0.61 20.06
C SER A 128 9.67 -0.34 20.82
N GLN A 129 8.63 0.19 21.45
CA GLN A 129 7.71 -0.56 22.31
C GLN A 129 6.29 -0.66 21.74
N GLU A 130 5.88 0.29 20.90
CA GLU A 130 4.50 0.44 20.45
C GLU A 130 4.37 0.28 18.92
N GLU A 131 3.20 -0.17 18.47
CA GLU A 131 2.82 -0.21 17.05
C GLU A 131 2.26 1.14 16.61
N LEU A 132 3.15 2.06 16.29
CA LEU A 132 2.80 3.40 15.88
C LEU A 132 2.38 3.45 14.40
N ILE A 133 1.09 3.60 14.16
CA ILE A 133 0.49 3.73 12.82
C ILE A 133 -0.42 4.94 12.78
N PHE A 134 -0.17 5.82 11.81
CA PHE A 134 -0.92 7.06 11.64
C PHE A 134 -1.43 7.21 10.21
N ALA A 135 -2.45 8.04 10.03
CA ALA A 135 -2.99 8.39 8.73
C ALA A 135 -2.67 9.86 8.36
N LEU A 136 -2.28 10.05 7.11
CA LEU A 136 -2.35 11.33 6.42
C LEU A 136 -3.44 11.24 5.36
N ARG A 137 -4.22 12.31 5.19
CA ARG A 137 -5.36 12.32 4.27
C ARG A 137 -5.30 13.53 3.37
N THR A 138 -5.70 13.34 2.12
CA THR A 138 -5.99 14.45 1.21
C THR A 138 -7.22 15.23 1.65
N SER A 139 -7.32 16.49 1.26
CA SER A 139 -8.51 17.33 1.52
C SER A 139 -9.77 16.69 0.94
N ALA A 140 -9.68 16.07 -0.23
CA ALA A 140 -10.80 15.36 -0.86
C ALA A 140 -11.26 14.14 -0.04
N SER A 141 -10.32 13.38 0.56
CA SER A 141 -10.66 12.27 1.46
C SER A 141 -11.30 12.78 2.76
N GLN A 142 -10.72 13.82 3.36
CA GLN A 142 -11.24 14.43 4.59
C GLN A 142 -12.66 14.98 4.40
N GLN A 143 -12.92 15.65 3.28
CA GLN A 143 -14.24 16.20 2.98
C GLN A 143 -15.30 15.09 2.85
N ARG A 144 -15.00 14.01 2.13
CA ARG A 144 -15.90 12.85 2.02
C ARG A 144 -16.21 12.24 3.39
N GLN A 145 -15.22 12.20 4.25
CA GLN A 145 -15.36 11.59 5.57
C GLN A 145 -16.22 12.44 6.52
N LEU A 146 -16.05 13.77 6.46
CA LEU A 146 -16.90 14.73 7.17
C LEU A 146 -18.35 14.64 6.68
N GLN A 147 -18.58 14.52 5.37
CA GLN A 147 -19.91 14.33 4.80
C GLN A 147 -20.57 13.01 5.26
N ALA A 148 -19.77 11.96 5.45
CA ALA A 148 -20.25 10.68 5.98
C ALA A 148 -20.44 10.67 7.50
N GLY A 149 -20.12 11.78 8.21
CA GLY A 149 -20.20 11.85 9.67
C GLY A 149 -19.23 10.93 10.41
N ALA A 150 -18.25 10.36 9.73
CA ALA A 150 -17.33 9.38 10.30
C ALA A 150 -16.03 10.06 10.79
N ARG A 151 -15.54 9.67 11.97
CA ARG A 151 -14.11 9.85 12.29
C ARG A 151 -13.36 8.66 11.74
N GLY A 152 -12.23 8.91 11.07
CA GLY A 152 -11.46 7.81 10.48
C GLY A 152 -10.89 6.86 11.52
N PRO A 153 -10.79 5.56 11.17
CA PRO A 153 -10.45 4.51 12.13
C PRO A 153 -9.02 4.60 12.65
N VAL A 154 -8.13 5.24 11.88
CA VAL A 154 -6.71 5.41 12.20
C VAL A 154 -6.46 6.85 12.68
N PRO A 155 -5.69 7.06 13.76
CA PRO A 155 -5.33 8.40 14.24
C PRO A 155 -4.55 9.19 13.18
N LEU A 156 -4.73 10.51 13.16
CA LEU A 156 -4.02 11.38 12.22
C LEU A 156 -2.57 11.56 12.65
N LEU A 157 -1.68 11.74 11.68
CA LEU A 157 -0.27 12.01 11.95
C LEU A 157 -0.10 13.32 12.75
N PRO A 158 0.68 13.31 13.85
CA PRO A 158 0.93 14.50 14.65
C PRO A 158 1.55 15.64 13.84
N THR A 159 1.17 16.87 14.20
CA THR A 159 1.76 18.08 13.59
C THR A 159 3.27 18.14 13.84
N GLY A 160 4.01 18.70 12.89
CA GLY A 160 5.47 18.78 12.96
C GLY A 160 6.21 17.51 12.54
N THR A 161 5.52 16.41 12.27
CA THR A 161 6.11 15.21 11.64
C THR A 161 6.16 15.38 10.13
N VAL A 162 7.30 15.09 9.50
CA VAL A 162 7.49 15.21 8.05
C VAL A 162 7.63 13.83 7.44
N VAL A 163 6.82 13.54 6.42
CA VAL A 163 6.90 12.30 5.65
C VAL A 163 7.55 12.61 4.31
N GLY A 164 8.57 11.84 3.94
CA GLY A 164 9.32 12.01 2.70
C GLY A 164 9.18 10.84 1.72
N GLY A 165 9.87 10.96 0.59
CA GLY A 165 10.05 9.86 -0.37
C GLY A 165 8.80 9.51 -1.18
N LEU A 166 8.71 8.24 -1.57
CA LEU A 166 7.63 7.70 -2.39
C LEU A 166 6.22 7.86 -1.81
N PRO A 167 5.94 7.49 -0.55
CA PRO A 167 4.59 7.61 0.00
C PRO A 167 4.11 9.07 0.04
N ALA A 168 5.00 10.00 0.38
CA ALA A 168 4.68 11.43 0.36
C ALA A 168 4.43 11.95 -1.06
N SER A 169 5.22 11.50 -2.05
CA SER A 169 5.04 11.89 -3.45
C SER A 169 3.71 11.40 -4.03
N LEU A 170 3.30 10.17 -3.69
CA LEU A 170 2.00 9.61 -4.07
C LEU A 170 0.83 10.42 -3.50
N LEU A 171 0.87 10.71 -2.19
CA LEU A 171 -0.17 11.50 -1.55
C LEU A 171 -0.23 12.94 -2.08
N SER A 172 0.93 13.56 -2.30
CA SER A 172 1.04 14.93 -2.85
C SER A 172 0.47 15.02 -4.27
N TYR A 173 0.75 14.01 -5.10
CA TYR A 173 0.17 13.93 -6.44
C TYR A 173 -1.36 13.90 -6.37
N CYS A 174 -1.94 13.05 -5.53
CA CYS A 174 -3.39 12.99 -5.34
C CYS A 174 -3.97 14.32 -4.81
N GLN A 175 -3.29 14.95 -3.84
CA GLN A 175 -3.72 16.23 -3.26
C GLN A 175 -3.81 17.33 -4.32
N VAL A 176 -2.77 17.48 -5.16
CA VAL A 176 -2.73 18.51 -6.22
C VAL A 176 -3.82 18.29 -7.26
N HIS A 177 -4.19 17.04 -7.54
CA HIS A 177 -5.22 16.69 -8.51
C HIS A 177 -6.64 16.58 -7.91
N GLY A 178 -6.82 16.93 -6.63
CA GLY A 178 -8.12 16.82 -5.95
C GLY A 178 -8.63 15.38 -5.81
N ALA A 179 -7.76 14.39 -5.94
CA ALA A 179 -8.10 12.97 -5.81
C ALA A 179 -8.19 12.57 -4.34
N SER A 180 -9.14 11.68 -4.02
CA SER A 180 -9.32 11.16 -2.68
C SER A 180 -8.27 10.07 -2.40
N ALA A 181 -7.35 10.35 -1.49
CA ALA A 181 -6.36 9.39 -1.03
C ALA A 181 -6.06 9.50 0.47
N ASP A 182 -5.71 8.37 1.06
CA ASP A 182 -5.22 8.20 2.43
C ASP A 182 -3.83 7.53 2.39
N LEU A 183 -2.92 7.95 3.25
CA LEU A 183 -1.60 7.35 3.44
C LEU A 183 -1.52 6.84 4.89
N LEU A 184 -1.37 5.53 5.05
CA LEU A 184 -1.01 4.92 6.34
C LEU A 184 0.51 4.92 6.46
N VAL A 185 1.00 5.56 7.52
CA VAL A 185 2.42 5.65 7.82
C VAL A 185 2.72 4.88 9.09
N ILE A 186 3.60 3.90 8.95
CA ILE A 186 4.15 3.13 10.03
C ILE A 186 5.41 3.85 10.54
N VAL A 187 5.56 4.00 11.84
CA VAL A 187 6.79 4.53 12.43
C VAL A 187 7.65 3.34 12.87
N GLU A 188 8.81 3.19 12.24
CA GLU A 188 9.72 2.07 12.49
C GLU A 188 11.06 2.61 13.03
N MET A 189 11.53 2.04 14.14
CA MET A 189 12.90 2.29 14.66
C MET A 189 13.93 1.35 14.01
N VAL A 190 13.52 0.13 13.70
CA VAL A 190 14.32 -0.88 13.00
C VAL A 190 13.42 -1.52 11.95
N LEU A 191 13.95 -1.75 10.74
CA LEU A 191 13.29 -2.44 9.62
C LEU A 191 13.12 -3.95 9.85
N GLU A 192 13.12 -4.38 11.11
CA GLU A 192 12.76 -5.72 11.51
C GLU A 192 11.24 -5.75 11.57
N GLY A 193 10.61 -6.29 10.53
CA GLY A 193 9.14 -6.38 10.41
C GLY A 193 8.50 -7.08 11.60
N ARG A 194 8.25 -6.33 12.68
CA ARG A 194 7.71 -6.82 13.94
C ARG A 194 6.34 -7.46 13.65
N PRO A 195 6.08 -8.68 14.12
CA PRO A 195 4.83 -9.36 13.83
C PRO A 195 3.61 -8.58 14.35
N ALA A 196 3.73 -7.92 15.50
CA ALA A 196 2.69 -7.06 16.05
C ALA A 196 2.42 -5.83 15.15
N LEU A 197 3.47 -5.23 14.58
CA LEU A 197 3.35 -4.09 13.67
C LEU A 197 2.66 -4.47 12.35
N LEU A 198 2.97 -5.65 11.83
CA LEU A 198 2.28 -6.22 10.67
C LEU A 198 0.79 -6.48 10.95
N GLU A 199 0.46 -7.02 12.13
CA GLU A 199 -0.92 -7.21 12.58
C GLU A 199 -1.67 -5.87 12.69
N ALA A 200 -1.04 -4.87 13.32
CA ALA A 200 -1.59 -3.54 13.46
C ALA A 200 -1.81 -2.87 12.09
N LEU A 201 -0.89 -3.03 11.15
CA LEU A 201 -1.03 -2.52 9.78
C LEU A 201 -2.20 -3.18 9.05
N ALA A 202 -2.30 -4.51 9.12
CA ALA A 202 -3.40 -5.24 8.51
C ALA A 202 -4.75 -4.88 9.14
N ALA A 203 -4.78 -4.67 10.46
CA ALA A 203 -5.98 -4.22 11.19
C ALA A 203 -6.39 -2.80 10.76
N ALA A 204 -5.44 -1.85 10.73
CA ALA A 204 -5.67 -0.47 10.32
C ALA A 204 -6.16 -0.37 8.86
N LEU A 205 -5.51 -1.11 7.96
CA LEU A 205 -5.93 -1.20 6.56
C LEU A 205 -7.32 -1.86 6.45
N GLY A 206 -7.55 -2.95 7.18
CA GLY A 206 -8.85 -3.61 7.22
C GLY A 206 -9.96 -2.66 7.67
N GLN A 207 -9.76 -1.92 8.76
CA GLN A 207 -10.73 -0.92 9.23
C GLN A 207 -10.97 0.19 8.21
N LEU A 208 -9.92 0.67 7.53
CA LEU A 208 -10.05 1.66 6.46
C LEU A 208 -10.91 1.11 5.31
N LEU A 209 -10.65 -0.11 4.85
CA LEU A 209 -11.43 -0.76 3.79
C LEU A 209 -12.89 -1.01 4.19
N ARG A 210 -13.16 -1.45 5.43
CA ARG A 210 -14.54 -1.62 5.94
C ARG A 210 -15.29 -0.30 6.01
N SER A 211 -14.62 0.79 6.41
CA SER A 211 -15.24 2.13 6.41
C SER A 211 -15.66 2.62 5.02
N ARG A 212 -15.19 1.94 3.96
CA ARG A 212 -15.54 2.19 2.56
C ARG A 212 -16.47 1.12 1.96
N GLY A 213 -16.96 0.17 2.76
CA GLY A 213 -17.86 -0.90 2.31
C GLY A 213 -17.17 -2.10 1.66
N LEU A 214 -15.84 -2.22 1.75
CA LEU A 214 -15.07 -3.32 1.14
C LEU A 214 -14.73 -4.41 2.15
N ASP A 215 -15.74 -4.98 2.81
CA ASP A 215 -15.57 -6.00 3.85
C ASP A 215 -14.84 -7.25 3.34
N ALA A 216 -15.12 -7.66 2.10
CA ALA A 216 -14.47 -8.82 1.48
C ALA A 216 -12.96 -8.60 1.28
N ALA A 217 -12.54 -7.40 0.85
CA ALA A 217 -11.13 -7.06 0.72
C ALA A 217 -10.47 -6.94 2.10
N ALA A 218 -11.15 -6.34 3.07
CA ALA A 218 -10.68 -6.25 4.45
C ALA A 218 -10.44 -7.64 5.07
N ALA A 219 -11.36 -8.58 4.85
CA ALA A 219 -11.24 -9.96 5.34
C ALA A 219 -10.12 -10.73 4.62
N ALA A 220 -9.90 -10.49 3.33
CA ALA A 220 -8.78 -11.08 2.60
C ALA A 220 -7.41 -10.61 3.11
N MET A 221 -7.31 -9.37 3.59
CA MET A 221 -6.07 -8.79 4.12
C MET A 221 -5.85 -9.11 5.60
N TYR A 222 -6.91 -9.17 6.40
CA TYR A 222 -6.87 -9.48 7.82
C TYR A 222 -7.29 -10.93 8.08
N ASN A 223 -6.43 -11.87 7.68
CA ASN A 223 -6.61 -13.30 7.88
C ASN A 223 -5.37 -13.90 8.55
N GLY A 224 -5.55 -14.76 9.56
CA GLY A 224 -4.44 -15.41 10.27
C GLY A 224 -3.46 -16.14 9.35
N ALA A 225 -3.93 -16.78 8.28
CA ALA A 225 -3.07 -17.44 7.31
C ALA A 225 -2.21 -16.44 6.50
N VAL A 226 -2.80 -15.30 6.13
CA VAL A 226 -2.11 -14.21 5.42
C VAL A 226 -1.08 -13.57 6.33
N LEU A 227 -1.43 -13.30 7.59
CA LEU A 227 -0.50 -12.75 8.58
C LEU A 227 0.67 -13.71 8.85
N ALA A 228 0.41 -15.02 8.98
CA ALA A 228 1.46 -16.03 9.15
C ALA A 228 2.40 -16.10 7.94
N ALA A 229 1.85 -16.07 6.72
CA ALA A 229 2.65 -16.07 5.49
C ALA A 229 3.47 -14.77 5.34
N ALA A 230 2.90 -13.61 5.67
CA ALA A 230 3.59 -12.32 5.63
C ALA A 230 4.74 -12.25 6.66
N ARG A 231 4.54 -12.79 7.89
CA ARG A 231 5.64 -12.91 8.88
C ARG A 231 6.78 -13.75 8.35
N LYS A 232 6.46 -14.90 7.74
CA LYS A 232 7.48 -15.77 7.15
C LYS A 232 8.26 -15.05 6.04
N GLY A 233 7.57 -14.25 5.22
CA GLY A 233 8.19 -13.45 4.16
C GLY A 233 9.07 -12.30 4.65
N LEU A 234 8.78 -11.72 5.81
CA LEU A 234 9.62 -10.68 6.43
C LEU A 234 10.90 -11.26 7.01
N GLY A 235 10.83 -12.45 7.63
CA GLY A 235 12.01 -13.13 8.17
C GLY A 235 13.00 -13.66 7.11
N THR A 236 12.60 -13.70 5.84
CA THR A 236 13.44 -14.15 4.71
C THR A 236 13.87 -13.01 3.79
N ALA A 237 13.31 -11.81 3.93
CA ALA A 237 13.70 -10.66 3.14
C ALA A 237 15.04 -10.13 3.67
N ALA A 238 16.11 -10.33 2.90
CA ALA A 238 17.39 -9.66 3.13
C ALA A 238 17.14 -8.17 3.33
N VAL A 239 17.78 -7.63 4.37
CA VAL A 239 17.82 -6.22 4.77
C VAL A 239 17.81 -5.35 3.51
N CYS A 240 16.68 -4.66 3.26
CA CYS A 240 16.70 -3.55 2.31
C CYS A 240 17.61 -2.51 2.93
N ASP A 241 18.81 -2.34 2.36
CA ASP A 241 19.82 -1.42 2.86
C ASP A 241 19.24 -0.01 3.00
N VAL A 242 18.98 0.32 4.26
CA VAL A 242 18.98 1.62 4.92
C VAL A 242 18.39 2.78 4.13
N TYR A 243 17.15 3.13 4.50
CA TYR A 243 16.56 4.46 4.28
C TYR A 243 17.49 5.54 4.85
N VAL A 244 18.18 6.29 3.98
CA VAL A 244 18.74 7.62 4.28
C VAL A 244 18.27 8.60 3.21
#